data_AF-A0A9D6FY73-F1
#
_entry.id   AF-A0A9D6FY73-F1
#
_cell.length_a   1.000
_cell.length_b   1.000
_cell.length_c   1.000
_cell.angle_alpha   90.00
_cell.angle_beta   90.00
_cell.angle_gamma   90.00
#
_symmetry.space_group_name_H-M   'P 1'
#
loop_
_entity.id
_entity.type
_entity.pdbx_description
1 polymer ?
#
loop_
_entity_poly.entity_id
_entity_poly.type
_entity_poly.pdbx_seq_one_letter_code
_entity_poly.pdbx_strand_id
1 'polypeptide(L)' 'METKERTKNVFETEIVKLERRIAKIESKPSDNMLASNKLLYEALLEHNKEQLEWWQQGKPFIA' A
#
# COMPACT_ATOMS: atom_id res chain seq x y z
N MET A 1 -2.15 5.85 31.12
CA MET A 1 -2.07 6.18 29.68
C MET A 1 -2.35 4.89 28.93
N GLU A 2 -3.57 4.70 28.45
CA GLU A 2 -3.90 3.54 27.62
C GLU A 2 -3.38 3.80 26.21
N THR A 3 -2.26 3.19 25.84
CA THR A 3 -1.88 3.03 24.45
C THR A 3 -2.88 2.07 23.81
N LYS A 4 -4.02 2.61 23.38
CA LYS A 4 -4.89 1.91 22.43
C LYS A 4 -4.06 1.65 21.19
N GLU A 5 -3.59 0.44 21.06
CA GLU A 5 -3.06 -0.12 19.82
C GLU A 5 -4.14 0.14 18.78
N ARG A 6 -3.97 1.18 17.94
CA ARG A 6 -4.83 1.39 16.79
C ARG A 6 -4.68 0.12 15.97
N THR A 7 -5.70 -0.73 15.98
CA THR A 7 -5.84 -1.82 15.02
C THR A 7 -5.60 -1.20 13.66
N LYS A 8 -4.42 -1.43 13.07
CA LYS A 8 -4.05 -0.81 11.79
C LYS A 8 -5.10 -1.21 10.78
N ASN A 9 -5.63 -0.23 10.06
CA ASN A 9 -6.56 -0.49 8.99
C ASN A 9 -5.89 -1.43 7.97
N VAL A 10 -6.67 -2.30 7.34
CA VAL A 10 -6.21 -3.18 6.25
C VAL A 10 -5.43 -2.37 5.19
N PHE A 11 -5.89 -1.18 4.82
CA PHE A 11 -5.20 -0.32 3.86
C PHE A 11 -3.82 0.15 4.35
N GLU A 12 -3.70 0.56 5.61
CA GLU A 12 -2.40 0.95 6.20
C GLU A 12 -1.41 -0.21 6.20
N THR A 13 -1.90 -1.43 6.44
CA THR A 13 -1.08 -2.64 6.43
C THR A 13 -0.63 -3.00 5.01
N GLU A 14 -1.53 -2.92 4.02
CA GLU A 14 -1.22 -3.21 2.62
C GLU A 14 -0.28 -2.16 2.01
N ILE A 15 -0.45 -0.87 2.34
CA ILE A 15 0.47 0.22 1.93
C ILE A 15 1.91 -0.13 2.34
N VAL A 16 2.14 -0.49 3.60
CA VAL A 16 3.49 -0.84 4.10
C VAL A 16 4.06 -2.06 3.37
N LYS A 17 3.23 -3.06 3.03
CA LYS A 17 3.68 -4.23 2.28
C LYS A 17 4.09 -3.87 0.85
N LEU A 18 3.31 -3.02 0.18
CA LEU A 18 3.57 -2.58 -1.19
C LEU A 18 4.83 -1.71 -1.26
N GLU A 19 4.99 -0.75 -0.34
CA GLU A 19 6.21 0.07 -0.24
C GLU A 19 7.47 -0.79 -0.08
N ARG A 20 7.42 -1.82 0.79
CA ARG A 20 8.53 -2.76 0.97
C ARG A 20 8.84 -3.57 -0.29
N ARG A 21 7.82 -3.95 -1.07
CA ARG A 21 8.01 -4.68 -2.33
C ARG A 21 8.64 -3.80 -3.41
N ILE A 22 8.17 -2.56 -3.55
CA ILE A 22 8.74 -1.58 -4.49
C ILE A 22 10.21 -1.32 -4.14
N ALA A 23 10.50 -1.01 -2.87
CA ALA A 23 11.88 -0.78 -2.40
C ALA A 23 12.78 -2.00 -2.66
N LYS A 24 12.26 -3.22 -2.48
CA LYS A 24 13.00 -4.46 -2.78
C LYS A 24 13.33 -4.57 -4.27
N ILE A 25 12.39 -4.26 -5.17
CA ILE A 25 12.63 -4.26 -6.62
C ILE A 25 13.67 -3.21 -6.99
N GLU A 26 13.57 -2.01 -6.44
CA GLU A 26 14.52 -0.92 -6.71
C GLU A 26 15.93 -1.22 -6.19
N SER A 27 16.05 -1.83 -5.01
CA SER A 27 17.35 -2.17 -4.40
C SER A 27 18.07 -3.33 -5.09
N LYS A 28 17.33 -4.22 -5.77
CA LYS A 28 17.88 -5.38 -6.48
C LYS A 28 16.98 -5.71 -7.67
N PRO A 29 17.11 -4.97 -8.79
CA PRO A 29 16.44 -5.33 -10.03
C PRO A 29 17.01 -6.68 -10.47
N SER A 30 16.26 -7.77 -10.23
CA SER A 30 16.59 -9.04 -10.86
C SER A 30 16.02 -9.03 -12.26
N ASP A 31 16.71 -9.62 -13.23
CA ASP A 31 16.25 -9.69 -14.62
C ASP A 31 14.84 -10.32 -14.77
N ASN A 32 14.39 -11.06 -13.74
CA ASN A 32 13.08 -11.70 -13.66
C ASN A 32 12.04 -10.93 -12.80
N MET A 33 12.44 -9.91 -12.02
CA MET A 33 11.48 -8.98 -11.38
C MET A 33 11.24 -7.82 -12.33
N LEU A 34 10.44 -8.13 -13.35
CA LEU A 34 10.09 -7.22 -14.45
C LEU A 34 9.61 -5.85 -13.92
N ALA A 35 9.96 -4.78 -14.62
CA ALA A 35 9.42 -3.43 -14.41
C ALA A 35 7.87 -3.42 -14.32
N SER A 36 7.22 -4.39 -14.99
CA SER A 36 5.78 -4.68 -14.90
C SER A 36 5.29 -4.92 -13.46
N ASN A 37 6.06 -5.63 -12.63
CA ASN A 37 5.70 -5.89 -11.24
C ASN A 37 5.81 -4.62 -10.38
N LYS A 38 6.80 -3.77 -10.68
CA LYS A 38 6.94 -2.47 -10.01
C LYS A 38 5.73 -1.59 -10.33
N LEU A 39 5.40 -1.44 -11.61
CA LEU A 39 4.24 -0.66 -12.07
C LEU A 39 2.93 -1.17 -11.44
N LEU A 40 2.74 -2.50 -11.37
CA LEU A 40 1.59 -3.09 -10.69
C LEU A 40 1.53 -2.71 -9.21
N TYR A 41 2.65 -2.79 -8.49
CA TYR A 41 2.67 -2.45 -7.07
C TYR A 41 2.50 -0.95 -6.82
N GLU A 42 2.99 -0.09 -7.71
CA GLU A 42 2.77 1.36 -7.65
C GLU A 42 1.29 1.70 -7.83
N ALA A 43 0.62 1.11 -8.83
CA ALA A 43 -0.81 1.31 -9.04
C ALA A 43 -1.66 0.82 -7.84
N LEU A 44 -1.31 -0.34 -7.28
CA LEU A 44 -1.97 -0.84 -6.07
C LEU A 44 -1.71 0.04 -4.84
N LEU A 45 -0.52 0.65 -4.74
CA LEU A 45 -0.17 1.54 -3.65
C LEU A 45 -1.00 2.82 -3.70
N GLU A 46 -1.12 3.42 -4.88
CA GLU A 46 -1.94 4.59 -5.13
C GLU A 46 -3.42 4.31 -4.79
N HIS A 47 -3.96 3.22 -5.33
CA HIS A 47 -5.34 2.81 -5.03
C HIS A 47 -5.57 2.62 -3.52
N ASN A 48 -4.69 1.92 -2.81
CA ASN A 48 -4.86 1.73 -1.36
C ASN A 48 -4.73 3.03 -0.56
N LYS A 49 -3.93 4.01 -1.03
CA LYS A 49 -3.85 5.34 -0.40
C LYS A 49 -5.17 6.11 -0.56
N GLU A 50 -5.79 6.05 -1.74
CA GLU A 50 -7.11 6.65 -1.98
C GLU A 50 -8.19 6.01 -1.11
N GLN A 51 -8.21 4.67 -1.02
CA GLN A 51 -9.15 3.95 -0.16
C GLN A 51 -8.97 4.29 1.32
N LEU A 52 -7.71 4.44 1.78
CA LEU A 52 -7.42 4.89 3.13
C LEU A 52 -7.92 6.32 3.37
N GLU A 53 -7.71 7.23 2.41
CA GLU A 53 -8.20 8.60 2.49
C GLU A 53 -9.74 8.64 2.59
N TRP A 54 -10.44 7.89 1.73
CA TRP A 54 -11.90 7.81 1.77
C TRP A 54 -12.41 7.25 3.09
N TRP A 55 -11.75 6.20 3.60
CA TRP A 55 -12.07 5.63 4.90
C TRP A 55 -11.87 6.65 6.04
N GLN A 56 -10.77 7.41 6.02
CA GLN A 56 -10.50 8.46 7.01
C GLN A 56 -11.51 9.61 6.94
N GLN A 57 -12.05 9.88 5.74
CA GLN A 57 -13.08 10.89 5.51
C GLN A 57 -14.51 10.37 5.76
N GLY A 58 -14.69 9.09 6.07
CA GLY A 58 -16.01 8.47 6.23
C GLY A 58 -16.82 8.41 4.93
N LYS A 59 -16.16 8.52 3.76
CA LYS A 59 -16.81 8.43 2.46
C LYS A 59 -17.11 6.96 2.12
N PRO A 60 -18.25 6.65 1.48
CA PRO A 60 -18.51 5.30 0.99
C PRO A 60 -17.46 4.91 -0.05
N PHE A 61 -17.02 3.66 -0.03
CA PHE A 61 -16.14 3.13 -1.07
C PHE A 61 -16.91 3.11 -2.40
N ILE A 62 -16.52 3.97 -3.34
CA ILE A 62 -17.07 3.98 -4.69
C ILE A 62 -16.44 2.79 -5.42
N ALA A 63 -17.27 1.80 -5.75
CA ALA A 63 -16.90 0.58 -6.46
C ALA A 63 -16.76 0.81 -7.98
#